data_AF-A0A932K1T4-F1
#
_entry.id   AF-A0A932K1T4-F1
#
_cell.length_a   1.000
_cell.length_b   1.000
_cell.length_c   1.000
_cell.angle_alpha   90.00
_cell.angle_beta   90.00
_cell.angle_gamma   90.00
#
_symmetry.space_group_name_H-M   'P 1'
#
loop_
_entity.id
_entity.type
_entity.pdbx_description
1 polymer ?
#
loop_
_entity_poly.entity_id
_entity_poly.type
_entity_poly.pdbx_seq_one_letter_code
_entity_poly.pdbx_strand_id
1 'polypeptide(L)' 'MKSYTIPEGSRGSVRDYLTELAQERPKTFARLVLDFEILGAEGLRSQQITIRPLGDKLWELKRLYDGIQYRVFFGVHKG' A
#
# COMPACT_ATOMS: atom_id res chain seq x y z
N MET A 1 3.70 14.05 16.68
CA MET A 1 3.91 12.69 16.15
C MET A 1 2.72 12.39 15.24
N LYS A 2 2.90 12.26 13.91
CA LYS A 2 1.79 11.93 13.01
C LYS A 2 1.38 10.47 13.27
N SER A 3 0.13 10.25 13.64
CA SER A 3 -0.46 8.91 13.79
C SER A 3 -0.80 8.40 12.38
N TYR A 4 -0.27 7.24 12.02
CA TYR A 4 -0.57 6.58 10.74
C TYR A 4 -1.46 5.37 11.03
N THR A 5 -2.64 5.33 10.42
CA THR A 5 -3.63 4.27 10.66
C THR A 5 -3.41 3.14 9.66
N ILE A 6 -3.39 1.89 10.14
CA ILE A 6 -3.40 0.70 9.27
C ILE A 6 -4.71 0.71 8.46
N PRO A 7 -4.68 0.52 7.12
CA PRO A 7 -5.89 0.57 6.31
C PRO A 7 -6.99 -0.37 6.85
N GLU A 8 -8.22 0.15 6.90
CA GLU A 8 -9.39 -0.65 7.31
C GLU A 8 -9.54 -1.88 6.41
N GLY A 9 -9.92 -3.01 6.99
CA GLY A 9 -10.06 -4.29 6.27
C GLY A 9 -8.78 -5.15 6.22
N SER A 10 -7.64 -4.63 6.71
CA SER A 10 -6.43 -5.45 6.90
C SER A 10 -6.67 -6.53 7.96
N ARG A 11 -6.89 -7.78 7.54
CA ARG A 11 -7.01 -8.96 8.41
C ARG A 11 -5.84 -9.92 8.16
N GLY A 12 -5.41 -10.63 9.21
CA GLY A 12 -4.36 -11.65 9.11
C GLY A 12 -2.97 -11.08 8.81
N SER A 13 -2.17 -11.84 8.07
CA SER A 13 -0.73 -11.61 7.84
C SER A 13 -0.35 -10.22 7.30
N VAL A 14 -1.24 -9.55 6.57
CA VAL A 14 -1.00 -8.18 6.09
C VAL A 14 -0.94 -7.20 7.26
N ARG A 15 -1.85 -7.34 8.23
CA ARG A 15 -1.86 -6.46 9.42
C ARG A 15 -0.63 -6.68 10.29
N ASP A 16 -0.22 -7.93 10.46
CA ASP A 16 0.95 -8.29 11.26
C ASP A 16 2.22 -7.71 10.63
N TYR A 17 2.38 -7.89 9.31
CA TYR A 17 3.48 -7.29 8.55
C TYR A 17 3.51 -5.76 8.65
N LEU A 18 2.34 -5.10 8.51
CA LEU A 18 2.25 -3.64 8.64
C LEU A 18 2.59 -3.16 10.05
N THR A 19 2.23 -3.93 11.08
CA THR A 19 2.54 -3.62 12.48
C THR A 19 4.04 -3.71 12.74
N GLU A 20 4.68 -4.78 12.27
CA GLU A 20 6.13 -4.96 12.33
C GLU A 20 6.86 -3.85 11.55
N LEU A 21 6.41 -3.57 10.32
CA LEU A 21 6.99 -2.52 9.48
C LEU A 21 6.89 -1.12 10.14
N ALA A 22 5.80 -0.83 10.85
CA ALA A 22 5.63 0.42 11.57
C ALA A 22 6.65 0.56 12.72
N GLN A 23 7.03 -0.54 13.37
CA GLN A 23 8.00 -0.55 14.46
C GLN A 23 9.43 -0.48 13.94
N GLU A 24 9.78 -1.32 12.95
CA GLU A 24 11.14 -1.42 12.45
C GLU A 24 11.51 -0.29 11.49
N ARG A 25 10.57 0.15 10.66
CA ARG A 25 10.82 1.05 9.52
C ARG A 25 9.73 2.12 9.39
N PRO A 26 9.58 3.01 10.38
CA PRO A 26 8.46 3.96 10.46
C PRO A 26 8.34 4.89 9.25
N LYS A 27 9.46 5.28 8.62
CA LYS A 27 9.45 6.10 7.39
C LYS A 27 8.86 5.35 6.19
N THR A 28 9.20 4.08 6.05
CA THR A 28 8.69 3.23 4.96
C THR A 28 7.21 2.93 5.16
N PHE A 29 6.82 2.64 6.41
CA PHE A 29 5.42 2.50 6.78
C PHE A 29 4.60 3.77 6.48
N ALA A 30 5.09 4.94 6.91
CA ALA A 30 4.44 6.21 6.61
C ALA A 30 4.27 6.45 5.11
N ARG A 31 5.29 6.10 4.30
CA ARG A 31 5.19 6.19 2.84
C ARG A 31 4.15 5.24 2.26
N LEU A 32 4.11 4.00 2.75
CA LEU A 32 3.14 3.00 2.32
C LEU A 32 1.70 3.43 2.62
N VAL A 33 1.46 4.02 3.80
CA VAL A 33 0.13 4.57 4.16
C VAL A 33 -0.28 5.69 3.20
N LEU A 34 0.63 6.61 2.87
CA LEU A 34 0.35 7.66 1.87
C LEU A 34 0.04 7.07 0.49
N ASP A 35 0.79 6.06 0.05
CA ASP A 35 0.55 5.40 -1.23
C ASP A 35 -0.82 4.67 -1.23
N PHE A 36 -1.30 4.18 -0.08
CA PHE A 36 -2.67 3.67 0.07
C PHE A 36 -3.74 4.76 0.02
N GLU A 37 -3.52 5.92 0.65
CA GLU A 37 -4.44 7.05 0.58
C GLU A 37 -4.58 7.54 -0.87
N ILE A 38 -3.46 7.64 -1.61
CA ILE A 38 -3.47 7.96 -3.04
C ILE A 38 -4.25 6.91 -3.83
N LEU A 39 -4.00 5.62 -3.57
CA LEU A 39 -4.71 4.53 -4.26
C LEU A 39 -6.22 4.60 -3.98
N GLY A 40 -6.64 4.90 -2.75
CA GLY A 40 -8.05 5.04 -2.39
C GLY A 40 -8.71 6.27 -3.04
N ALA A 41 -7.99 7.39 -3.14
CA ALA A 41 -8.52 8.63 -3.69
C ALA A 41 -8.56 8.65 -5.23
N GLU A 42 -7.51 8.14 -5.88
CA GLU A 42 -7.32 8.25 -7.33
C GLU A 42 -7.56 6.94 -8.09
N GLY A 43 -7.51 5.81 -7.38
CA GLY A 43 -7.64 4.48 -7.97
C GLY A 43 -6.56 4.17 -9.01
N LEU A 44 -6.95 3.38 -10.01
CA LEU A 44 -6.04 2.90 -11.07
C LEU A 44 -5.50 3.99 -11.99
N ARG A 45 -6.05 5.22 -11.93
CA ARG A 45 -5.67 6.33 -12.81
C ARG A 45 -4.62 7.24 -12.18
N SER A 46 -4.14 6.90 -10.98
CA SER A 46 -3.14 7.73 -10.30
C SER A 46 -1.86 7.89 -11.12
N GLN A 47 -1.34 9.11 -11.18
CA GLN A 47 -0.02 9.41 -11.73
C GLN A 47 1.06 9.47 -10.64
N GLN A 48 0.68 9.38 -9.37
CA GLN A 48 1.59 9.50 -8.23
C GLN A 48 2.16 8.16 -7.74
N ILE A 49 1.48 7.07 -8.09
CA ILE A 49 1.85 5.68 -7.77
C ILE A 49 1.84 4.84 -9.05
N THR A 50 2.80 3.93 -9.16
CA THR A 50 2.88 3.01 -10.30
C THR A 50 2.06 1.77 -10.00
N ILE A 51 0.98 1.61 -10.76
CA ILE A 51 0.08 0.45 -10.68
C ILE A 51 0.14 -0.30 -12.00
N ARG A 52 0.19 -1.63 -11.96
CA ARG A 52 0.10 -2.46 -13.16
C ARG A 52 -0.80 -3.68 -12.97
N PRO A 53 -1.50 -4.13 -14.02
CA PRO A 53 -2.26 -5.37 -13.96
C PRO A 53 -1.33 -6.58 -13.94
N LEU A 54 -1.70 -7.63 -13.20
CA LEU A 54 -1.00 -8.93 -13.16
C LEU A 54 -1.87 -10.10 -13.67
N GLY A 55 -3.07 -9.80 -14.17
CA GLY A 55 -4.00 -10.78 -14.70
C GLY A 55 -5.44 -10.28 -14.56
N ASP A 56 -6.40 -11.19 -14.69
CA ASP A 56 -7.80 -10.86 -14.48
C ASP A 56 -8.06 -10.58 -13.00
N LYS A 57 -8.35 -9.31 -12.70
CA LYS A 57 -8.72 -8.77 -11.37
C LYS A 57 -7.60 -8.60 -10.34
N LEU A 58 -6.35 -8.92 -10.67
CA LEU A 58 -5.21 -8.71 -9.78
C LEU A 58 -4.33 -7.55 -10.26
N TRP A 59 -3.99 -6.66 -9.34
CA TRP A 59 -3.18 -5.47 -9.58
C TRP A 59 -2.00 -5.42 -8.60
N GLU A 60 -0.90 -4.81 -9.03
CA GLU A 60 0.28 -4.57 -8.20
C GLU A 60 0.58 -3.08 -8.15
N LEU A 61 0.74 -2.56 -6.93
CA LEU A 61 1.46 -1.31 -6.65
C LEU A 61 2.89 -1.69 -6.29
N LYS A 62 3.85 -1.27 -7.12
CA LYS A 62 5.28 -1.52 -6.89
C LYS A 62 5.98 -0.21 -6.61
N ARG A 63 6.67 -0.12 -5.46
CA ARG A 63 7.39 1.09 -5.06
C ARG A 63 8.79 0.77 -4.56
N LEU A 64 9.75 1.60 -4.97
CA LEU A 64 11.07 1.69 -4.35
C LEU A 64 11.09 2.97 -3.50
N TYR A 65 11.36 2.82 -2.20
CA TYR A 65 11.49 3.95 -1.28
C TYR A 65 12.53 3.62 -0.21
N ASP A 66 13.45 4.55 0.03
CA ASP A 66 14.50 4.42 1.05
C ASP A 66 15.28 3.09 0.96
N GLY A 67 15.65 2.70 -0.26
CA GLY A 67 16.37 1.44 -0.54
C GLY A 67 15.54 0.16 -0.39
N ILE A 68 14.24 0.28 -0.08
CA ILE A 68 13.33 -0.85 0.12
C ILE A 68 12.35 -0.90 -1.03
N GLN A 69 12.27 -2.07 -1.67
CA GLN A 69 11.24 -2.34 -2.65
C GLN A 69 10.10 -3.09 -1.99
N TYR A 70 8.93 -2.47 -1.91
CA TYR A 70 7.70 -3.15 -1.49
C TYR A 70 6.74 -3.30 -2.68
N ARG A 71 5.87 -4.30 -2.55
CA ARG A 71 4.85 -4.63 -3.55
C ARG A 71 3.55 -4.89 -2.81
N VAL A 72 2.48 -4.21 -3.23
CA VAL A 72 1.14 -4.48 -2.72
C VAL A 72 0.31 -5.07 -3.83
N PHE A 73 -0.25 -6.24 -3.56
CA PHE A 73 -1.16 -6.93 -4.45
C PHE A 73 -2.59 -6.69 -3.98
N PHE A 74 -3.46 -6.24 -4.89
CA PHE A 74 -4.84 -5.93 -4.55
C PHE A 74 -5.79 -6.27 -5.69
N GLY A 75 -7.02 -6.58 -5.31
CA GLY A 75 -8.14 -6.71 -6.23
C GLY A 75 -8.86 -5.36 -6.40
N VAL A 76 -9.50 -5.18 -7.55
CA VAL A 76 -10.39 -4.04 -7.77
C VAL A 76 -11.81 -4.56 -7.88
N HIS A 77 -12.69 -4.07 -7.00
CA HIS A 77 -14.12 -4.26 -7.14
C HIS A 77 -14.74 -2.97 -7.69
N LYS A 78 -15.83 -3.09 -8.47
CA LYS A 78 -16.68 -1.93 -8.74
C LYS A 78 -17.34 -1.55 -7.40
N GLY A 79 -17.21 -0.28 -7.02
CA GLY A 79 -18.06 0.34 -6.00
C GLY A 79 -19.47 0.49 -6.54
#